data_AF-Q21F26-F1
#
_entry.id   AF-Q21F26-F1
#
_cell.length_a   1.000
_cell.length_b   1.000
_cell.length_c   1.000
_cell.angle_alpha   90.00
_cell.angle_beta   90.00
_cell.angle_gamma   90.00
#
_symmetry.space_group_name_H-M   'P 1'
#
loop_
_entity.id
_entity.type
_entity.pdbx_description
1 polymer ?
#
loop_
_entity_poly.entity_id
_entity_poly.type
_entity_poly.pdbx_seq_one_letter_code
_entity_poly.pdbx_strand_id
1 'polypeptide(L)'
;MKIFKLLLMFVLAHNLVACGGSNDGGEIELNFGEENTPEPETEPEAEPEGEPEGEPEGEPEGEPEGEPEGETADATADAGFAGHNFNLTGGEGGTAYTVNNGKDLQTVLDNAKSSNSPVIIYVDGTINSFNSANGNQPIQIKDMDNVSIIGYGAEATFDGVGIAIRRANNIIIRNLTFKSVLTEGKDAISIEGDDDGSTTSNIWVDHNEFYSAPTADKDFYDGLIDSKSGASNITISYNYLHDHWKASLHGHTENDEGAHNTDRKITFHHNRFENIESRLPLFRRGVGHLYNNYYKDVGSTAINSRIGAELLIENNVFEDSQNPIVSFYSDVIGYWNTSGNLFTNVTWTTPGTGEVSAGATQTPTSDYVVPYSYTLMPAADVKAHVIASAGVGKIDQTGLTIPDPVTPEGDLGEPEAPVQGDVSLPYTENFAATDAANFFSAAYRDITGSAGTSTPMYHRVTGTVEINAQQLDMTGARVSIGNTTPSVSTTGADTTTTGVLDLSAPYTVSFKVVSVGGTLTKKFQIYVDNNTSASGDSIHGGSSRFYSETLDSLVAGQTYTVTGFTATNSSFITLRTESSGQIVLDDLSIQAAE
;
A
#
# COMPACT_ATOMS: atom_id res chain seq x y z
N MET A 1 -52.32 34.14 21.86
CA MET A 1 -53.66 34.20 22.50
C MET A 1 -54.07 32.78 22.87
N LYS A 2 -54.52 32.58 24.12
CA LYS A 2 -54.88 31.33 24.85
C LYS A 2 -53.70 30.65 25.59
N ILE A 3 -53.42 30.89 26.89
CA ILE A 3 -54.17 30.66 28.16
C ILE A 3 -54.11 29.16 28.56
N PHE A 4 -53.77 28.70 29.78
CA PHE A 4 -53.22 29.23 31.04
C PHE A 4 -53.17 28.06 32.07
N LYS A 5 -52.23 28.14 33.03
CA LYS A 5 -52.32 27.76 34.47
C LYS A 5 -52.56 26.31 34.96
N LEU A 6 -51.65 25.90 35.87
CA LEU A 6 -51.86 25.67 37.32
C LEU A 6 -50.45 25.74 37.97
N LEU A 7 -50.01 26.64 38.87
CA LEU A 7 -50.48 27.17 40.18
C LEU A 7 -50.63 26.05 41.24
N LEU A 8 -50.01 26.06 42.43
CA LEU A 8 -50.08 27.04 43.54
C LEU A 8 -49.09 26.53 44.66
N MET A 9 -48.07 27.29 45.14
CA MET A 9 -48.07 28.26 46.29
C MET A 9 -48.02 27.54 47.68
N PHE A 10 -47.38 27.99 48.78
CA PHE A 10 -47.12 29.32 49.36
C PHE A 10 -46.37 29.09 50.72
N VAL A 11 -45.41 29.90 51.25
CA VAL A 11 -45.51 31.02 52.25
C VAL A 11 -44.11 31.10 52.94
N LEU A 12 -43.32 32.20 52.77
CA LEU A 12 -43.14 33.39 53.67
C LEU A 12 -42.31 33.07 54.95
N ALA A 13 -41.46 33.89 55.58
CA ALA A 13 -41.03 35.30 55.51
C ALA A 13 -39.89 35.47 56.57
N HIS A 14 -38.75 36.11 56.27
CA HIS A 14 -38.33 37.48 56.68
C HIS A 14 -37.25 37.58 57.80
N ASN A 15 -36.24 38.45 57.52
CA ASN A 15 -35.46 39.33 58.42
C ASN A 15 -34.40 38.69 59.36
N LEU A 16 -33.22 39.25 59.68
CA LEU A 16 -32.55 40.55 59.50
C LEU A 16 -31.03 40.38 59.87
N VAL A 17 -30.12 41.11 59.19
CA VAL A 17 -28.91 41.89 59.66
C VAL A 17 -28.05 41.32 60.84
N ALA A 18 -26.71 41.19 60.76
CA ALA A 18 -25.72 42.27 60.96
C ALA A 18 -24.25 41.82 60.77
N CYS A 19 -23.36 42.83 60.74
CA CYS A 19 -21.94 42.87 60.34
C CYS A 19 -20.99 43.10 61.55
N GLY A 20 -19.68 42.84 61.38
CA GLY A 20 -18.55 43.34 62.21
C GLY A 20 -18.17 42.45 63.41
N GLY A 21 -16.94 42.31 63.89
CA GLY A 21 -15.66 42.99 63.67
C GLY A 21 -14.87 43.09 64.99
N SER A 22 -13.62 42.59 65.01
CA SER A 22 -12.42 42.94 65.82
C SER A 22 -12.32 42.83 67.37
N ASN A 23 -11.09 42.41 67.77
CA ASN A 23 -10.29 42.66 68.99
C ASN A 23 -10.76 42.00 70.33
N ASP A 24 -9.93 41.60 71.30
CA ASP A 24 -8.51 41.82 71.64
C ASP A 24 -8.08 40.77 72.72
N GLY A 25 -6.77 40.54 72.89
CA GLY A 25 -6.16 40.50 74.24
C GLY A 25 -5.56 39.20 74.82
N GLY A 26 -4.21 39.20 74.96
CA GLY A 26 -3.42 38.64 76.08
C GLY A 26 -2.81 37.23 75.89
N GLU A 27 -1.57 36.88 76.25
CA GLU A 27 -0.40 37.55 76.86
C GLU A 27 0.87 36.70 76.53
N ILE A 28 1.95 37.37 76.10
CA ILE A 28 3.37 37.34 76.56
C ILE A 28 3.97 36.02 77.12
N GLU A 29 5.03 35.48 76.48
CA GLU A 29 6.40 35.45 77.04
C GLU A 29 7.48 35.14 75.98
N LEU A 30 8.64 35.76 76.19
CA LEU A 30 9.77 35.98 75.28
C LEU A 30 10.89 34.96 75.53
N ASN A 31 11.67 34.62 74.49
CA ASN A 31 13.13 34.61 74.67
C ASN A 31 13.90 34.95 73.38
N PHE A 32 14.92 35.78 73.57
CA PHE A 32 15.81 36.42 72.58
C PHE A 32 16.90 35.45 72.08
N GLY A 33 17.29 35.50 70.80
CA GLY A 33 18.46 36.25 70.30
C GLY A 33 19.63 35.27 70.06
N GLU A 34 20.58 35.43 69.14
CA GLU A 34 20.87 36.41 68.10
C GLU A 34 21.98 35.81 67.19
N GLU A 35 22.16 36.38 66.00
CA GLU A 35 23.08 36.02 64.90
C GLU A 35 24.60 36.12 65.20
N ASN A 36 25.45 35.48 64.38
CA ASN A 36 26.30 36.11 63.32
C ASN A 36 27.70 35.47 63.05
N THR A 37 27.93 35.16 61.76
CA THR A 37 29.15 35.39 60.91
C THR A 37 30.43 34.49 60.93
N PRO A 38 31.22 34.46 59.81
CA PRO A 38 31.92 33.26 59.28
C PRO A 38 33.48 33.33 59.17
N GLU A 39 34.05 32.28 58.52
CA GLU A 39 35.42 32.08 57.91
C GLU A 39 36.62 31.71 58.84
N PRO A 40 37.76 31.11 58.38
CA PRO A 40 38.27 30.83 57.00
C PRO A 40 38.92 29.42 56.74
N GLU A 41 39.44 29.22 55.52
CA GLU A 41 40.18 28.05 54.96
C GLU A 41 41.60 27.81 55.55
N THR A 42 42.14 26.58 55.39
CA THR A 42 43.59 26.24 55.29
C THR A 42 43.83 24.81 54.75
N GLU A 43 44.79 24.66 53.83
CA GLU A 43 45.51 23.42 53.38
C GLU A 43 46.98 23.47 53.87
N PRO A 44 47.90 22.50 53.60
CA PRO A 44 47.86 21.01 53.64
C PRO A 44 49.09 20.41 54.40
N GLU A 45 49.15 19.10 54.70
CA GLU A 45 50.42 18.40 55.08
C GLU A 45 50.47 16.91 54.65
N ALA A 46 51.72 16.40 54.53
CA ALA A 46 52.21 15.33 53.66
C ALA A 46 52.36 13.90 54.27
N GLU A 47 52.72 12.96 53.38
CA GLU A 47 52.76 11.48 53.46
C GLU A 47 53.79 10.81 54.41
N PRO A 48 53.77 9.46 54.47
CA PRO A 48 54.99 8.66 54.48
C PRO A 48 55.06 7.57 53.37
N GLU A 49 56.25 7.41 52.78
CA GLU A 49 56.64 6.44 51.74
C GLU A 49 57.11 5.06 52.26
N GLY A 50 57.00 4.07 51.37
CA GLY A 50 57.86 2.86 51.22
C GLY A 50 57.05 1.59 50.90
N GLU A 51 57.33 0.69 49.94
CA GLU A 51 58.34 0.49 48.88
C GLU A 51 57.73 -0.53 47.84
N PRO A 52 58.39 -0.99 46.75
CA PRO A 52 57.83 -1.04 45.39
C PRO A 52 57.11 -2.34 44.97
N GLU A 53 56.09 -2.22 44.11
CA GLU A 53 55.52 -3.32 43.34
C GLU A 53 55.67 -3.11 41.83
N GLY A 54 55.85 -4.22 41.11
CA GLY A 54 56.36 -4.30 39.75
C GLY A 54 55.44 -3.79 38.65
N GLU A 55 56.05 -3.57 37.48
CA GLU A 55 55.42 -3.12 36.24
C GLU A 55 54.19 -3.95 35.85
N PRO A 56 53.10 -3.30 35.41
CA PRO A 56 52.17 -3.88 34.47
C PRO A 56 52.26 -3.20 33.09
N GLU A 57 51.99 -4.02 32.09
CA GLU A 57 52.09 -3.80 30.66
C GLU A 57 51.12 -2.72 30.15
N GLY A 58 51.46 -2.12 29.00
CA GLY A 58 50.79 -0.96 28.43
C GLY A 58 49.30 -1.12 28.15
N GLU A 59 48.56 -0.04 28.40
CA GLU A 59 47.17 0.14 27.98
C GLU A 59 47.06 0.26 26.45
N PRO A 60 46.04 -0.35 25.81
CA PRO A 60 45.74 -0.07 24.41
C PRO A 60 45.03 1.28 24.28
N GLU A 61 45.39 2.02 23.23
CA GLU A 61 44.80 3.30 22.85
C GLU A 61 43.27 3.17 22.68
N GLY A 62 42.53 4.13 23.25
CA GLY A 62 41.07 4.18 23.19
C GLY A 62 40.53 4.30 21.77
N GLU A 63 39.61 3.41 21.42
CA GLU A 63 38.75 3.51 20.25
C GLU A 63 37.75 4.67 20.41
N PRO A 64 37.29 5.31 19.31
CA PRO A 64 36.43 6.47 19.38
C PRO A 64 35.07 6.12 19.98
N GLU A 65 34.56 6.99 20.86
CA GLU A 65 33.24 6.89 21.47
C GLU A 65 32.16 6.68 20.40
N GLY A 66 31.46 5.54 20.49
CA GLY A 66 30.33 5.22 19.65
C GLY A 66 29.19 6.21 19.84
N GLU A 67 28.56 6.58 18.72
CA GLU A 67 27.27 7.26 18.70
C GLU A 67 26.25 6.53 19.58
N PRO A 68 25.28 7.22 20.21
CA PRO A 68 24.31 6.56 21.04
C PRO A 68 23.48 5.62 20.15
N GLU A 69 23.66 4.31 20.35
CA GLU A 69 22.74 3.30 19.84
C GLU A 69 21.34 3.64 20.36
N GLY A 70 20.49 4.14 19.47
CA GLY A 70 19.08 4.32 19.76
C GLY A 70 18.50 2.97 20.16
N GLU A 71 17.95 2.90 21.37
CA GLU A 71 17.09 1.79 21.79
C GLU A 71 16.04 1.58 20.70
N THR A 72 16.16 0.47 19.97
CA THR A 72 15.13 -0.01 19.07
C THR A 72 13.93 -0.38 19.92
N ALA A 73 12.98 0.55 20.03
CA ALA A 73 11.66 0.25 20.57
C ALA A 73 11.10 -0.92 19.76
N ASP A 74 10.86 -2.03 20.46
CA ASP A 74 10.21 -3.23 19.94
C ASP A 74 8.88 -2.82 19.27
N ALA A 75 8.85 -2.84 17.93
CA ALA A 75 7.76 -2.36 17.09
C ALA A 75 6.59 -3.36 17.01
N THR A 76 6.16 -3.86 18.18
CA THR A 76 5.09 -4.86 18.33
C THR A 76 3.75 -4.26 18.76
N ALA A 77 3.69 -2.97 19.10
CA ALA A 77 2.45 -2.28 19.44
C ALA A 77 2.09 -1.22 18.39
N ASP A 78 0.82 -1.14 18.01
CA ASP A 78 0.33 -0.12 17.07
C ASP A 78 0.39 1.30 17.65
N ALA A 79 0.55 1.48 18.96
CA ALA A 79 0.61 2.78 19.64
C ALA A 79 -0.55 3.73 19.26
N GLY A 80 -1.74 3.15 19.08
CA GLY A 80 -2.91 3.85 18.62
C GLY A 80 -4.23 3.17 19.01
N PHE A 81 -5.27 3.46 18.24
CA PHE A 81 -6.62 2.97 18.51
C PHE A 81 -6.81 1.49 18.14
N ALA A 82 -6.06 0.95 17.17
CA ALA A 82 -6.28 -0.42 16.69
C ALA A 82 -6.00 -1.49 17.76
N GLY A 83 -5.01 -1.26 18.63
CA GLY A 83 -4.71 -2.13 19.78
C GLY A 83 -5.28 -1.62 21.11
N HIS A 84 -5.95 -0.45 21.15
CA HIS A 84 -6.45 0.07 22.40
C HIS A 84 -7.62 -0.77 22.95
N ASN A 85 -7.43 -1.35 24.14
CA ASN A 85 -8.36 -2.32 24.76
C ASN A 85 -8.64 -3.54 23.86
N PHE A 86 -7.73 -3.86 22.95
CA PHE A 86 -7.85 -4.99 22.04
C PHE A 86 -6.50 -5.68 21.89
N ASN A 87 -6.49 -7.01 21.81
CA ASN A 87 -5.27 -7.75 21.53
C ASN A 87 -5.08 -7.85 20.02
N LEU A 88 -4.46 -6.84 19.42
CA LEU A 88 -4.23 -6.78 17.98
C LEU A 88 -3.08 -7.72 17.59
N THR A 89 -3.42 -8.85 16.98
CA THR A 89 -2.46 -9.90 16.59
C THR A 89 -2.54 -10.27 15.11
N GLY A 90 -3.54 -9.77 14.39
CA GLY A 90 -3.82 -10.17 13.03
C GLY A 90 -3.97 -11.70 12.92
N GLY A 91 -3.22 -12.30 12.01
CA GLY A 91 -3.20 -13.74 11.74
C GLY A 91 -2.39 -14.61 12.68
N GLU A 92 -1.79 -14.07 13.75
CA GLU A 92 -0.95 -14.85 14.68
C GLU A 92 -1.67 -16.09 15.21
N GLY A 93 -0.91 -17.20 15.33
CA GLY A 93 -1.45 -18.51 15.71
C GLY A 93 -2.14 -19.26 14.55
N GLY A 94 -2.22 -18.64 13.38
CA GLY A 94 -2.74 -19.21 12.14
C GLY A 94 -1.69 -19.91 11.27
N THR A 95 -2.15 -20.43 10.13
CA THR A 95 -1.27 -20.95 9.08
C THR A 95 -0.65 -19.80 8.31
N ALA A 96 0.64 -19.90 8.01
CA ALA A 96 1.35 -18.98 7.13
C ALA A 96 1.31 -19.49 5.68
N TYR A 97 1.02 -18.59 4.75
CA TYR A 97 1.04 -18.82 3.30
C TYR A 97 1.96 -17.81 2.63
N THR A 98 2.53 -18.18 1.50
CA THR A 98 3.22 -17.24 0.59
C THR A 98 2.49 -17.25 -0.74
N VAL A 99 2.21 -16.06 -1.28
CA VAL A 99 1.52 -15.87 -2.56
C VAL A 99 2.24 -14.83 -3.40
N ASN A 100 2.14 -14.93 -4.72
CA ASN A 100 2.74 -13.99 -5.68
C ASN A 100 1.75 -13.50 -6.74
N ASN A 101 0.46 -13.78 -6.54
CA ASN A 101 -0.63 -13.38 -7.42
C ASN A 101 -1.93 -13.18 -6.60
N GLY A 102 -2.86 -12.39 -7.15
CA GLY A 102 -4.10 -12.04 -6.48
C GLY A 102 -5.12 -13.17 -6.38
N LYS A 103 -5.12 -14.12 -7.33
CA LYS A 103 -6.00 -15.31 -7.28
C LYS A 103 -5.70 -16.15 -6.04
N ASP A 104 -4.45 -16.54 -5.85
CA ASP A 104 -4.03 -17.34 -4.70
C ASP A 104 -4.24 -16.60 -3.39
N LEU A 105 -3.96 -15.28 -3.36
CA LEU A 105 -4.25 -14.45 -2.19
C LEU A 105 -5.73 -14.52 -1.79
N GLN A 106 -6.64 -14.34 -2.76
CA GLN A 106 -8.08 -14.41 -2.48
C GLN A 106 -8.51 -15.82 -2.04
N THR A 107 -7.99 -16.87 -2.69
CA THR A 107 -8.29 -18.26 -2.32
C THR A 107 -7.84 -18.58 -0.90
N VAL A 108 -6.66 -18.13 -0.47
CA VAL A 108 -6.19 -18.30 0.91
C VAL A 108 -7.14 -17.61 1.90
N LEU A 109 -7.57 -16.38 1.61
CA LEU A 109 -8.53 -15.64 2.43
C LEU A 109 -9.88 -16.37 2.51
N ASP A 110 -10.40 -16.85 1.39
CA ASP A 110 -11.68 -17.57 1.34
C ASP A 110 -11.65 -18.90 2.11
N ASN A 111 -10.51 -19.60 2.07
CA ASN A 111 -10.30 -20.83 2.84
C ASN A 111 -10.19 -20.55 4.34
N ALA A 112 -9.44 -19.51 4.73
CA ALA A 112 -9.31 -19.08 6.13
C ALA A 112 -10.67 -18.63 6.69
N LYS A 113 -11.45 -17.88 5.91
CA LYS A 113 -12.84 -17.50 6.21
C LYS A 113 -13.72 -18.72 6.41
N SER A 114 -13.72 -19.66 5.46
CA SER A 114 -14.58 -20.86 5.51
C SER A 114 -14.28 -21.76 6.70
N SER A 115 -13.01 -21.79 7.12
CA SER A 115 -12.54 -22.55 8.29
C SER A 115 -12.53 -21.74 9.59
N ASN A 116 -12.87 -20.45 9.54
CA ASN A 116 -12.80 -19.50 10.65
C ASN A 116 -11.45 -19.58 11.41
N SER A 117 -10.36 -19.61 10.64
CA SER A 117 -8.99 -19.76 11.17
C SER A 117 -8.18 -18.47 10.95
N PRO A 118 -7.35 -18.05 11.92
CA PRO A 118 -6.38 -16.98 11.70
C PRO A 118 -5.44 -17.32 10.54
N VAL A 119 -4.97 -16.30 9.82
CA VAL A 119 -4.11 -16.51 8.65
C VAL A 119 -3.07 -15.41 8.49
N ILE A 120 -1.82 -15.82 8.24
CA ILE A 120 -0.73 -14.94 7.84
C ILE A 120 -0.45 -15.20 6.36
N ILE A 121 -0.43 -14.14 5.56
CA ILE A 121 -0.16 -14.23 4.13
C ILE A 121 1.02 -13.32 3.80
N TYR A 122 2.12 -13.92 3.39
CA TYR A 122 3.27 -13.23 2.85
C TYR A 122 3.05 -13.01 1.35
N VAL A 123 3.23 -11.77 0.90
CA VAL A 123 3.20 -11.42 -0.53
C VAL A 123 4.64 -11.33 -1.01
N ASP A 124 5.02 -12.19 -1.95
CA ASP A 124 6.36 -12.26 -2.54
C ASP A 124 6.26 -12.07 -4.06
N GLY A 125 6.14 -10.81 -4.48
CA GLY A 125 6.00 -10.42 -5.88
C GLY A 125 4.92 -9.37 -6.11
N THR A 126 4.45 -9.27 -7.36
CA THR A 126 3.46 -8.28 -7.78
C THR A 126 2.07 -8.91 -7.97
N ILE A 127 1.09 -8.37 -7.26
CA ILE A 127 -0.34 -8.60 -7.46
C ILE A 127 -0.88 -7.50 -8.37
N ASN A 128 -1.60 -7.88 -9.42
CA ASN A 128 -2.19 -6.95 -10.37
C ASN A 128 -3.49 -7.52 -10.94
N SER A 129 -4.15 -6.75 -11.79
CA SER A 129 -5.45 -7.14 -12.33
C SER A 129 -5.42 -8.35 -13.25
N PHE A 130 -4.28 -8.63 -13.90
CA PHE A 130 -4.11 -9.81 -14.75
C PHE A 130 -4.02 -11.09 -13.93
N ASN A 131 -3.40 -11.03 -12.75
CA ASN A 131 -3.20 -12.19 -11.89
C ASN A 131 -4.20 -12.27 -10.71
N SER A 132 -5.27 -11.47 -10.78
CA SER A 132 -6.37 -11.45 -9.81
C SER A 132 -7.65 -12.00 -10.43
N ALA A 133 -8.37 -12.86 -9.72
CA ALA A 133 -9.57 -13.54 -10.24
C ALA A 133 -10.69 -12.59 -10.72
N ASN A 134 -10.69 -11.33 -10.26
CA ASN A 134 -11.75 -10.36 -10.52
C ASN A 134 -11.24 -9.09 -11.25
N GLY A 135 -10.13 -9.18 -11.99
CA GLY A 135 -9.58 -8.04 -12.73
C GLY A 135 -9.15 -6.90 -11.80
N ASN A 136 -9.59 -5.68 -12.10
CA ASN A 136 -9.29 -4.48 -11.29
C ASN A 136 -10.05 -4.41 -9.95
N GLN A 137 -10.87 -5.41 -9.61
CA GLN A 137 -11.61 -5.41 -8.34
C GLN A 137 -10.65 -5.69 -7.16
N PRO A 138 -10.90 -5.06 -6.00
CA PRO A 138 -10.01 -5.22 -4.85
C PRO A 138 -10.08 -6.62 -4.24
N ILE A 139 -8.96 -7.07 -3.68
CA ILE A 139 -8.88 -8.27 -2.85
C ILE A 139 -9.76 -8.08 -1.61
N GLN A 140 -10.59 -9.07 -1.30
CA GLN A 140 -11.61 -8.99 -0.27
C GLN A 140 -11.15 -9.66 1.02
N ILE A 141 -11.07 -8.87 2.09
CA ILE A 141 -11.06 -9.35 3.47
C ILE A 141 -12.45 -9.09 4.03
N LYS A 142 -13.33 -10.10 3.93
CA LYS A 142 -14.77 -9.89 4.17
C LYS A 142 -15.44 -11.01 4.94
N ASP A 143 -16.22 -10.67 5.95
CA ASP A 143 -16.87 -11.62 6.88
C ASP A 143 -15.87 -12.57 7.54
N MET A 144 -14.71 -12.04 7.95
CA MET A 144 -13.64 -12.83 8.56
C MET A 144 -12.80 -11.95 9.47
N ASP A 145 -12.16 -12.57 10.46
CA ASP A 145 -11.30 -11.91 11.43
C ASP A 145 -9.90 -12.54 11.43
N ASN A 146 -8.94 -11.88 12.06
CA ASN A 146 -7.60 -12.41 12.34
C ASN A 146 -6.77 -12.66 11.07
N VAL A 147 -6.46 -11.58 10.36
CA VAL A 147 -5.70 -11.63 9.10
C VAL A 147 -4.47 -10.76 9.20
N SER A 148 -3.33 -11.29 8.76
CA SER A 148 -2.14 -10.48 8.47
C SER A 148 -1.76 -10.66 7.00
N ILE A 149 -1.66 -9.56 6.25
CA ILE A 149 -1.05 -9.54 4.91
C ILE A 149 0.22 -8.72 5.01
N ILE A 150 1.36 -9.36 4.73
CA ILE A 150 2.69 -8.79 4.97
C ILE A 150 3.51 -8.94 3.69
N GLY A 151 4.05 -7.85 3.16
CA GLY A 151 4.99 -7.94 2.04
C GLY A 151 6.33 -8.54 2.47
N TYR A 152 6.88 -9.43 1.64
CA TYR A 152 8.21 -9.99 1.83
C TYR A 152 9.24 -9.13 1.09
N GLY A 153 10.34 -8.79 1.77
CA GLY A 153 11.36 -7.90 1.23
C GLY A 153 10.83 -6.47 1.01
N ALA A 154 11.25 -5.82 -0.07
CA ALA A 154 10.85 -4.47 -0.42
C ALA A 154 10.11 -4.37 -1.77
N GLU A 155 9.79 -5.50 -2.40
CA GLU A 155 9.26 -5.55 -3.78
C GLU A 155 7.80 -6.04 -3.84
N ALA A 156 7.20 -6.41 -2.70
CA ALA A 156 5.82 -6.85 -2.61
C ALA A 156 4.85 -5.73 -2.99
N THR A 157 4.24 -5.87 -4.18
CA THR A 157 3.53 -4.76 -4.85
C THR A 157 2.11 -5.16 -5.21
N PHE A 158 1.18 -4.22 -5.03
CA PHE A 158 -0.16 -4.21 -5.58
C PHE A 158 -0.23 -3.12 -6.66
N ASP A 159 -0.32 -3.53 -7.93
CA ASP A 159 -0.31 -2.64 -9.10
C ASP A 159 -1.70 -2.63 -9.75
N GLY A 160 -2.40 -1.51 -9.64
CA GLY A 160 -3.75 -1.35 -10.20
C GLY A 160 -4.86 -2.05 -9.43
N VAL A 161 -4.54 -2.75 -8.34
CA VAL A 161 -5.48 -3.51 -7.49
C VAL A 161 -5.32 -3.07 -6.04
N GLY A 162 -6.44 -2.91 -5.32
CA GLY A 162 -6.44 -2.58 -3.89
C GLY A 162 -6.91 -3.73 -2.99
N ILE A 163 -7.11 -3.42 -1.71
CA ILE A 163 -7.72 -4.31 -0.71
C ILE A 163 -9.00 -3.65 -0.18
N ALA A 164 -10.07 -4.43 -0.06
CA ALA A 164 -11.31 -4.03 0.59
C ALA A 164 -11.52 -4.85 1.86
N ILE A 165 -11.62 -4.17 3.00
CA ILE A 165 -11.85 -4.73 4.32
C ILE A 165 -13.27 -4.40 4.74
N ARG A 166 -14.09 -5.43 4.99
CA ARG A 166 -15.50 -5.24 5.36
C ARG A 166 -16.06 -6.34 6.25
N ARG A 167 -16.74 -5.95 7.33
CA ARG A 167 -17.22 -6.88 8.37
C ARG A 167 -16.10 -7.79 8.84
N ALA A 168 -14.99 -7.17 9.21
CA ALA A 168 -13.75 -7.83 9.54
C ALA A 168 -13.06 -7.14 10.72
N ASN A 169 -12.48 -7.93 11.60
CA ASN A 169 -11.84 -7.45 12.82
C ASN A 169 -10.43 -8.07 13.00
N ASN A 170 -9.53 -7.35 13.67
CA ASN A 170 -8.15 -7.81 13.93
C ASN A 170 -7.36 -8.05 12.64
N ILE A 171 -7.10 -6.97 11.89
CA ILE A 171 -6.47 -7.03 10.57
C ILE A 171 -5.17 -6.23 10.58
N ILE A 172 -4.10 -6.82 10.04
CA ILE A 172 -2.78 -6.19 9.91
C ILE A 172 -2.37 -6.19 8.43
N ILE A 173 -2.08 -5.01 7.88
CA ILE A 173 -1.59 -4.84 6.50
C ILE A 173 -0.23 -4.12 6.57
N ARG A 174 0.85 -4.80 6.20
CA ARG A 174 2.21 -4.28 6.41
C ARG A 174 3.17 -4.50 5.26
N ASN A 175 4.09 -3.56 5.08
CA ASN A 175 5.24 -3.71 4.17
C ASN A 175 4.87 -3.96 2.70
N LEU A 176 3.78 -3.37 2.22
CA LEU A 176 3.31 -3.49 0.85
C LEU A 176 3.36 -2.16 0.12
N THR A 177 3.71 -2.19 -1.17
CA THR A 177 3.56 -1.03 -2.05
C THR A 177 2.24 -1.14 -2.80
N PHE A 178 1.38 -0.12 -2.74
CA PHE A 178 0.18 0.01 -3.55
C PHE A 178 0.36 1.15 -4.55
N LYS A 179 0.18 0.87 -5.84
CA LYS A 179 0.32 1.88 -6.88
C LYS A 179 -0.78 1.83 -7.92
N SER A 180 -1.13 3.00 -8.45
CA SER A 180 -1.97 3.15 -9.64
C SER A 180 -3.35 2.47 -9.56
N VAL A 181 -3.94 2.35 -8.37
CA VAL A 181 -5.27 1.73 -8.19
C VAL A 181 -6.34 2.62 -8.81
N LEU A 182 -6.89 2.17 -9.93
CA LEU A 182 -7.91 2.89 -10.69
C LEU A 182 -9.19 3.08 -9.87
N THR A 183 -9.92 4.18 -10.10
CA THR A 183 -11.20 4.44 -9.43
C THR A 183 -12.22 3.29 -9.53
N GLU A 184 -12.18 2.47 -10.59
CA GLU A 184 -13.04 1.27 -10.71
C GLU A 184 -12.71 0.19 -9.68
N GLY A 185 -11.45 0.11 -9.24
CA GLY A 185 -10.98 -0.69 -8.11
C GLY A 185 -11.19 -0.02 -6.75
N LYS A 186 -11.73 1.21 -6.75
CA LYS A 186 -11.93 2.11 -5.61
C LYS A 186 -10.62 2.66 -5.04
N ASP A 187 -10.31 2.27 -3.81
CA ASP A 187 -9.24 2.79 -2.97
C ASP A 187 -8.12 1.76 -2.88
N ALA A 188 -6.87 2.19 -2.66
CA ALA A 188 -5.78 1.23 -2.45
C ALA A 188 -6.05 0.33 -1.22
N ILE A 189 -6.52 0.93 -0.13
CA ILE A 189 -7.16 0.22 0.99
C ILE A 189 -8.50 0.90 1.31
N SER A 190 -9.60 0.17 1.09
CA SER A 190 -10.94 0.58 1.52
C SER A 190 -11.33 -0.17 2.79
N ILE A 191 -11.71 0.56 3.84
CA ILE A 191 -12.14 0.01 5.13
C ILE A 191 -13.59 0.41 5.36
N GLU A 192 -14.52 -0.47 5.02
CA GLU A 192 -15.95 -0.19 5.07
C GLU A 192 -16.60 -1.05 6.15
N GLY A 193 -17.24 -0.43 7.13
CA GLY A 193 -18.23 -1.17 7.91
C GLY A 193 -19.53 -1.38 7.11
N ASP A 194 -20.59 -1.67 7.83
CA ASP A 194 -21.94 -1.77 7.28
C ASP A 194 -22.92 -0.97 8.13
N ASP A 195 -23.89 -0.36 7.46
CA ASP A 195 -24.96 0.42 8.10
C ASP A 195 -25.95 -0.48 8.89
N ASP A 196 -25.64 -1.77 9.03
CA ASP A 196 -26.36 -2.76 9.83
C ASP A 196 -25.77 -2.96 11.23
N GLY A 197 -24.65 -2.29 11.54
CA GLY A 197 -23.96 -2.36 12.83
C GLY A 197 -22.99 -3.53 12.98
N SER A 198 -22.70 -4.27 11.93
CA SER A 198 -21.62 -5.27 11.94
C SER A 198 -20.24 -4.61 12.08
N THR A 199 -19.32 -5.33 12.73
CA THR A 199 -18.03 -4.79 13.16
C THR A 199 -17.03 -4.77 12.02
N THR A 200 -16.45 -3.60 11.75
CA THR A 200 -15.20 -3.46 10.99
C THR A 200 -14.23 -2.65 11.83
N SER A 201 -13.28 -3.32 12.49
CA SER A 201 -12.53 -2.68 13.56
C SER A 201 -11.19 -3.32 13.89
N ASN A 202 -10.35 -2.61 14.64
CA ASN A 202 -9.03 -3.07 15.09
C ASN A 202 -8.16 -3.43 13.89
N ILE A 203 -7.82 -2.40 13.11
CA ILE A 203 -7.12 -2.52 11.82
C ILE A 203 -5.85 -1.68 11.86
N TRP A 204 -4.72 -2.30 11.54
CA TRP A 204 -3.42 -1.65 11.54
C TRP A 204 -2.80 -1.69 10.14
N VAL A 205 -2.59 -0.50 9.57
CA VAL A 205 -1.96 -0.29 8.27
C VAL A 205 -0.59 0.34 8.53
N ASP A 206 0.48 -0.45 8.40
CA ASP A 206 1.81 -0.05 8.86
C ASP A 206 2.96 -0.33 7.90
N HIS A 207 3.90 0.62 7.76
CA HIS A 207 5.08 0.49 6.89
C HIS A 207 4.75 0.16 5.43
N ASN A 208 3.66 0.69 4.88
CA ASN A 208 3.31 0.52 3.48
C ASN A 208 3.71 1.76 2.67
N GLU A 209 3.76 1.63 1.35
CA GLU A 209 3.92 2.73 0.42
C GLU A 209 2.67 2.83 -0.47
N PHE A 210 2.14 4.03 -0.67
CA PHE A 210 0.93 4.28 -1.46
C PHE A 210 1.16 5.45 -2.41
N TYR A 211 0.99 5.21 -3.71
CA TYR A 211 1.08 6.30 -4.67
C TYR A 211 0.28 6.06 -5.94
N SER A 212 0.22 7.09 -6.76
CA SER A 212 -0.38 7.00 -8.09
C SER A 212 0.39 7.93 -9.02
N ALA A 213 -0.32 8.72 -9.82
CA ALA A 213 0.21 9.93 -10.40
C ALA A 213 -0.81 11.06 -10.21
N PRO A 214 -0.37 12.31 -9.99
CA PRO A 214 -1.23 13.47 -10.15
C PRO A 214 -1.54 13.66 -11.65
N THR A 215 -2.54 12.93 -12.15
CA THR A 215 -3.05 13.07 -13.52
C THR A 215 -3.91 14.34 -13.64
N ALA A 216 -4.31 14.72 -14.85
CA ALA A 216 -5.10 15.94 -15.07
C ALA A 216 -6.50 15.91 -14.41
N ASP A 217 -7.05 14.72 -14.16
CA ASP A 217 -8.33 14.54 -13.50
C ASP A 217 -8.15 13.90 -12.12
N LYS A 218 -8.59 14.63 -11.09
CA LYS A 218 -8.55 14.18 -9.68
C LYS A 218 -9.35 12.91 -9.42
N ASP A 219 -10.28 12.53 -10.29
CA ASP A 219 -11.12 11.34 -10.14
C ASP A 219 -10.69 10.18 -11.07
N PHE A 220 -9.50 10.26 -11.67
CA PHE A 220 -8.90 9.13 -12.37
C PHE A 220 -8.49 8.01 -11.40
N TYR A 221 -7.97 8.41 -10.23
CA TYR A 221 -7.74 7.56 -9.06
C TYR A 221 -8.68 8.01 -7.92
N ASP A 222 -9.07 7.11 -7.01
CA ASP A 222 -9.87 7.48 -5.84
C ASP A 222 -9.03 7.74 -4.59
N GLY A 223 -9.24 7.05 -3.47
CA GLY A 223 -8.47 7.21 -2.24
C GLY A 223 -7.26 6.28 -2.14
N LEU A 224 -6.26 6.64 -1.33
CA LEU A 224 -5.21 5.70 -0.93
C LEU A 224 -5.69 4.86 0.26
N ILE A 225 -6.07 5.50 1.36
CA ILE A 225 -6.60 4.81 2.55
C ILE A 225 -7.88 5.48 3.02
N ASP A 226 -9.00 4.82 2.78
CA ASP A 226 -10.32 5.35 3.09
C ASP A 226 -11.04 4.50 4.14
N SER A 227 -11.79 5.13 5.06
CA SER A 227 -12.70 4.42 5.96
C SER A 227 -14.11 5.02 6.02
N LYS A 228 -15.11 4.13 5.99
CA LYS A 228 -16.52 4.47 5.73
C LYS A 228 -17.46 3.58 6.57
N SER A 229 -18.74 3.95 6.63
CA SER A 229 -19.85 3.20 7.27
C SER A 229 -19.53 2.49 8.60
N GLY A 230 -19.12 3.23 9.63
CA GLY A 230 -18.91 2.64 10.97
C GLY A 230 -17.58 1.91 11.20
N ALA A 231 -16.67 1.88 10.22
CA ALA A 231 -15.30 1.44 10.46
C ALA A 231 -14.61 2.28 11.56
N SER A 232 -14.00 1.62 12.55
CA SER A 232 -13.45 2.29 13.75
C SER A 232 -12.28 1.52 14.36
N ASN A 233 -11.56 2.11 15.31
CA ASN A 233 -10.32 1.58 15.90
C ASN A 233 -9.27 1.22 14.84
N ILE A 234 -8.79 2.24 14.15
CA ILE A 234 -7.81 2.10 13.06
C ILE A 234 -6.53 2.81 13.46
N THR A 235 -5.38 2.21 13.14
CA THR A 235 -4.08 2.87 13.25
C THR A 235 -3.39 2.81 11.89
N ILE A 236 -2.94 3.98 11.42
CA ILE A 236 -2.21 4.18 10.18
C ILE A 236 -0.84 4.72 10.56
N SER A 237 0.20 3.91 10.45
CA SER A 237 1.53 4.26 10.97
C SER A 237 2.68 3.97 10.02
N TYR A 238 3.72 4.81 10.05
CA TYR A 238 4.94 4.57 9.27
C TYR A 238 4.71 4.36 7.77
N ASN A 239 3.59 4.80 7.20
CA ASN A 239 3.33 4.66 5.78
C ASN A 239 3.93 5.83 5.01
N TYR A 240 4.34 5.59 3.77
CA TYR A 240 4.72 6.64 2.82
C TYR A 240 3.60 6.81 1.79
N LEU A 241 2.86 7.91 1.87
CA LEU A 241 1.79 8.26 0.92
C LEU A 241 2.27 9.42 0.07
N HIS A 242 2.26 9.27 -1.26
CA HIS A 242 2.74 10.33 -2.15
C HIS A 242 2.11 10.34 -3.55
N ASP A 243 2.34 11.43 -4.28
CA ASP A 243 1.99 11.58 -5.70
C ASP A 243 0.50 11.27 -5.99
N HIS A 244 -0.40 12.02 -5.34
CA HIS A 244 -1.82 11.71 -5.35
C HIS A 244 -2.75 12.91 -5.10
N TRP A 245 -4.03 12.80 -5.51
CA TRP A 245 -5.00 13.88 -5.34
C TRP A 245 -5.78 13.83 -4.01
N LYS A 246 -6.29 12.65 -3.62
CA LYS A 246 -7.24 12.47 -2.52
C LYS A 246 -6.75 11.39 -1.55
N ALA A 247 -5.77 11.67 -0.70
CA ALA A 247 -5.03 10.61 -0.02
C ALA A 247 -5.86 9.75 0.95
N SER A 248 -6.55 10.36 1.92
CA SER A 248 -7.20 9.59 2.98
C SER A 248 -8.47 10.25 3.50
N LEU A 249 -9.60 9.58 3.32
CA LEU A 249 -10.93 10.02 3.76
C LEU A 249 -11.50 9.11 4.85
N HIS A 250 -11.98 9.74 5.92
CA HIS A 250 -12.65 9.08 7.03
C HIS A 250 -14.03 9.68 7.25
N GLY A 251 -15.05 8.92 6.85
CA GLY A 251 -16.45 9.36 6.74
C GLY A 251 -16.75 9.98 5.37
N HIS A 252 -17.42 9.22 4.49
CA HIS A 252 -17.63 9.58 3.08
C HIS A 252 -18.68 10.67 2.84
N THR A 253 -19.64 10.85 3.75
CA THR A 253 -20.75 11.79 3.60
C THR A 253 -21.09 12.46 4.93
N GLU A 254 -21.70 13.64 4.86
CA GLU A 254 -22.13 14.40 6.03
C GLU A 254 -23.43 13.85 6.63
N ASN A 255 -24.21 13.14 5.81
CA ASN A 255 -25.51 12.55 6.16
C ASN A 255 -25.39 11.14 6.79
N ASP A 256 -24.18 10.72 7.14
CA ASP A 256 -23.91 9.42 7.75
C ASP A 256 -24.17 9.47 9.27
N GLU A 257 -25.44 9.68 9.66
CA GLU A 257 -25.81 10.06 11.03
C GLU A 257 -26.15 8.87 11.96
N GLY A 258 -26.04 7.63 11.46
CA GLY A 258 -26.28 6.44 12.26
C GLY A 258 -25.31 6.39 13.45
N ALA A 259 -25.79 6.05 14.65
CA ALA A 259 -24.95 6.08 15.86
C ALA A 259 -23.68 5.22 15.72
N HIS A 260 -23.76 4.07 15.06
CA HIS A 260 -22.62 3.20 14.77
C HIS A 260 -21.68 3.77 13.68
N ASN A 261 -22.19 4.63 12.81
CA ASN A 261 -21.42 5.25 11.74
C ASN A 261 -20.63 6.48 12.18
N THR A 262 -20.96 7.08 13.32
CA THR A 262 -20.36 8.35 13.76
C THR A 262 -19.22 8.18 14.76
N ASP A 263 -19.07 7.02 15.39
CA ASP A 263 -18.03 6.72 16.39
C ASP A 263 -16.75 6.14 15.78
N ARG A 264 -16.15 6.88 14.83
CA ARG A 264 -14.86 6.53 14.22
C ARG A 264 -13.71 6.94 15.14
N LYS A 265 -12.75 6.04 15.37
CA LYS A 265 -11.54 6.28 16.17
C LYS A 265 -10.30 5.91 15.38
N ILE A 266 -9.47 6.89 15.01
CA ILE A 266 -8.36 6.66 14.06
C ILE A 266 -7.09 7.35 14.53
N THR A 267 -5.98 6.64 14.49
CA THR A 267 -4.64 7.16 14.82
C THR A 267 -3.78 7.24 13.57
N PHE A 268 -3.07 8.34 13.42
CA PHE A 268 -2.03 8.53 12.41
C PHE A 268 -0.73 8.87 13.11
N HIS A 269 0.31 8.06 12.92
CA HIS A 269 1.62 8.47 13.39
C HIS A 269 2.79 8.05 12.53
N HIS A 270 3.83 8.87 12.53
CA HIS A 270 5.07 8.59 11.83
C HIS A 270 4.89 8.34 10.31
N ASN A 271 3.76 8.77 9.74
CA ASN A 271 3.54 8.68 8.29
C ASN A 271 4.26 9.83 7.58
N ARG A 272 4.76 9.54 6.38
CA ARG A 272 5.25 10.52 5.41
C ARG A 272 4.17 10.78 4.38
N PHE A 273 3.70 12.01 4.31
CA PHE A 273 2.81 12.48 3.25
C PHE A 273 3.55 13.48 2.37
N GLU A 274 3.67 13.21 1.07
CA GLU A 274 4.47 14.06 0.17
C GLU A 274 3.85 14.24 -1.21
N ASN A 275 3.83 15.46 -1.73
CA ASN A 275 3.29 15.77 -3.06
C ASN A 275 1.85 15.28 -3.24
N ILE A 276 0.96 15.73 -2.33
CA ILE A 276 -0.46 15.34 -2.31
C ILE A 276 -1.33 16.60 -2.33
N GLU A 277 -2.39 16.61 -3.14
CA GLU A 277 -3.28 17.78 -3.21
C GLU A 277 -4.09 17.95 -1.90
N SER A 278 -4.78 16.90 -1.43
CA SER A 278 -5.69 17.02 -0.29
C SER A 278 -6.02 15.72 0.44
N ARG A 279 -6.67 15.88 1.61
CA ARG A 279 -7.20 14.81 2.48
C ARG A 279 -6.09 14.04 3.23
N LEU A 280 -5.40 14.70 4.16
CA LEU A 280 -4.32 14.10 4.94
C LEU A 280 -4.55 14.16 6.47
N PRO A 281 -5.72 13.75 7.01
CA PRO A 281 -6.89 13.22 6.34
C PRO A 281 -8.00 14.27 6.14
N LEU A 282 -9.01 13.92 5.34
CA LEU A 282 -10.35 14.48 5.48
C LEU A 282 -11.09 13.65 6.54
N PHE A 283 -11.50 14.29 7.64
CA PHE A 283 -12.10 13.59 8.78
C PHE A 283 -13.50 14.14 9.09
N ARG A 284 -14.51 13.27 9.13
CA ARG A 284 -15.89 13.63 9.50
C ARG A 284 -16.35 12.83 10.71
N ARG A 285 -16.85 13.54 11.72
CA ARG A 285 -17.35 12.99 13.00
C ARG A 285 -16.27 12.17 13.71
N GLY A 286 -16.60 11.57 14.86
CA GLY A 286 -15.66 10.73 15.61
C GLY A 286 -14.46 11.50 16.16
N VAL A 287 -13.41 10.75 16.49
CA VAL A 287 -12.20 11.27 17.11
C VAL A 287 -10.95 10.73 16.43
N GLY A 288 -9.90 11.54 16.41
CA GLY A 288 -8.64 11.14 15.80
C GLY A 288 -7.42 11.67 16.54
N HIS A 289 -6.30 10.98 16.35
CA HIS A 289 -5.02 11.38 16.91
C HIS A 289 -3.97 11.36 15.81
N LEU A 290 -3.35 12.50 15.56
CA LEU A 290 -2.36 12.69 14.51
C LEU A 290 -1.09 13.18 15.17
N TYR A 291 -0.09 12.33 15.30
CA TYR A 291 1.15 12.70 15.96
C TYR A 291 2.41 12.25 15.24
N ASN A 292 3.46 13.06 15.31
CA ASN A 292 4.76 12.76 14.69
C ASN A 292 4.70 12.39 13.21
N ASN A 293 3.73 12.90 12.45
CA ASN A 293 3.69 12.75 10.99
C ASN A 293 4.49 13.86 10.31
N TYR A 294 4.99 13.57 9.11
CA TYR A 294 5.67 14.54 8.25
C TYR A 294 4.84 14.81 6.99
N TYR A 295 4.50 16.07 6.77
CA TYR A 295 3.72 16.57 5.64
C TYR A 295 4.59 17.48 4.79
N LYS A 296 4.76 17.16 3.50
CA LYS A 296 5.52 17.96 2.55
C LYS A 296 4.77 18.16 1.24
N ASP A 297 4.89 19.35 0.64
CA ASP A 297 4.32 19.67 -0.67
C ASP A 297 2.81 19.38 -0.77
N VAL A 298 2.03 19.88 0.20
CA VAL A 298 0.57 19.76 0.18
C VAL A 298 -0.07 20.89 -0.63
N GLY A 299 -0.75 20.54 -1.72
CA GLY A 299 -1.25 21.50 -2.71
C GLY A 299 -2.43 22.37 -2.26
N SER A 300 -3.37 21.80 -1.49
CA SER A 300 -4.60 22.47 -1.06
C SER A 300 -4.83 22.47 0.46
N THR A 301 -5.09 21.30 1.06
CA THR A 301 -5.37 21.17 2.51
C THR A 301 -4.81 19.86 3.04
N ALA A 302 -4.10 19.90 4.17
CA ALA A 302 -3.63 18.67 4.84
C ALA A 302 -4.72 18.08 5.74
N ILE A 303 -4.72 18.40 7.04
CA ILE A 303 -5.71 17.90 8.01
C ILE A 303 -6.98 18.75 7.92
N ASN A 304 -8.10 18.11 7.57
CA ASN A 304 -9.38 18.77 7.41
C ASN A 304 -10.45 18.13 8.31
N SER A 305 -10.63 18.71 9.50
CA SER A 305 -11.59 18.26 10.53
C SER A 305 -12.98 18.84 10.25
N ARG A 306 -14.01 18.00 10.13
CA ARG A 306 -15.37 18.42 9.71
C ARG A 306 -16.46 17.72 10.51
N ILE A 307 -17.67 18.27 10.46
CA ILE A 307 -18.89 17.69 11.03
C ILE A 307 -18.66 17.22 12.48
N GLY A 308 -18.13 18.11 13.32
CA GLY A 308 -17.91 17.83 14.75
C GLY A 308 -16.86 16.76 15.06
N ALA A 309 -16.00 16.37 14.11
CA ALA A 309 -14.82 15.58 14.43
C ALA A 309 -13.95 16.29 15.47
N GLU A 310 -13.33 15.57 16.39
CA GLU A 310 -12.37 16.13 17.35
C GLU A 310 -11.00 15.46 17.20
N LEU A 311 -9.98 16.23 16.85
CA LEU A 311 -8.65 15.71 16.53
C LEU A 311 -7.59 16.19 17.52
N LEU A 312 -6.84 15.29 18.13
CA LEU A 312 -5.60 15.61 18.82
C LEU A 312 -4.46 15.63 17.80
N ILE A 313 -3.76 16.76 17.65
CA ILE A 313 -2.76 16.98 16.59
C ILE A 313 -1.45 17.47 17.22
N GLU A 314 -0.48 16.56 17.37
CA GLU A 314 0.71 16.78 18.22
C GLU A 314 2.04 16.51 17.51
N ASN A 315 3.01 17.41 17.67
CA ASN A 315 4.38 17.23 17.20
C ASN A 315 4.51 16.78 15.73
N ASN A 316 3.60 17.18 14.86
CA ASN A 316 3.73 16.95 13.42
C ASN A 316 4.59 18.04 12.77
N VAL A 317 5.20 17.72 11.64
CA VAL A 317 6.01 18.67 10.86
C VAL A 317 5.35 18.91 9.51
N PHE A 318 5.11 20.18 9.17
CA PHE A 318 4.60 20.58 7.86
C PHE A 318 5.62 21.46 7.15
N GLU A 319 5.97 21.08 5.92
CA GLU A 319 6.94 21.75 5.07
C GLU A 319 6.30 22.04 3.70
N ASP A 320 6.51 23.23 3.15
CA ASP A 320 6.09 23.59 1.79
C ASP A 320 4.60 23.29 1.49
N SER A 321 3.73 23.49 2.49
CA SER A 321 2.36 22.98 2.49
C SER A 321 1.31 24.08 2.63
N GLN A 322 0.18 23.91 1.94
CA GLN A 322 -0.97 24.79 2.07
C GLN A 322 -1.99 24.25 3.09
N ASN A 323 -2.51 25.16 3.92
CA ASN A 323 -3.57 24.92 4.90
C ASN A 323 -3.36 23.63 5.74
N PRO A 324 -2.33 23.60 6.61
CA PRO A 324 -2.00 22.43 7.42
C PRO A 324 -3.16 21.86 8.25
N ILE A 325 -3.92 22.72 8.93
CA ILE A 325 -4.98 22.32 9.86
C ILE A 325 -6.19 23.25 9.69
N VAL A 326 -7.27 22.70 9.13
CA VAL A 326 -8.47 23.47 8.78
C VAL A 326 -9.76 22.70 9.06
N SER A 327 -10.87 23.43 8.98
CA SER A 327 -12.22 22.89 8.85
C SER A 327 -12.91 23.64 7.71
N PHE A 328 -12.72 23.16 6.48
CA PHE A 328 -13.22 23.78 5.25
C PHE A 328 -14.27 22.89 4.56
N TYR A 329 -15.06 23.46 3.66
CA TYR A 329 -15.94 22.76 2.72
C TYR A 329 -17.00 21.87 3.38
N SER A 330 -17.58 22.35 4.48
CA SER A 330 -18.65 21.67 5.23
C SER A 330 -19.48 22.69 6.03
N ASP A 331 -20.77 22.45 6.19
CA ASP A 331 -21.68 23.37 6.92
C ASP A 331 -21.42 23.37 8.43
N VAL A 332 -20.85 22.29 8.97
CA VAL A 332 -20.52 22.14 10.38
C VAL A 332 -19.03 21.90 10.52
N ILE A 333 -18.38 22.75 11.32
CA ILE A 333 -16.94 22.63 11.55
C ILE A 333 -16.59 21.37 12.35
N GLY A 334 -15.36 20.89 12.18
CA GLY A 334 -14.72 20.05 13.18
C GLY A 334 -13.89 20.88 14.17
N TYR A 335 -13.25 20.19 15.11
CA TYR A 335 -12.43 20.74 16.18
C TYR A 335 -11.08 20.03 16.23
N TRP A 336 -10.14 20.67 16.93
CA TRP A 336 -8.80 20.17 17.15
C TRP A 336 -8.23 20.63 18.48
N ASN A 337 -7.43 19.77 19.10
CA ASN A 337 -6.52 20.10 20.17
C ASN A 337 -5.09 20.00 19.63
N THR A 338 -4.36 21.11 19.55
CA THR A 338 -3.07 21.22 18.86
C THR A 338 -1.93 21.48 19.84
N SER A 339 -0.82 20.76 19.70
CA SER A 339 0.39 20.97 20.51
C SER A 339 1.66 20.70 19.70
N GLY A 340 2.72 21.50 19.89
CA GLY A 340 4.08 21.20 19.41
C GLY A 340 4.32 21.01 17.90
N ASN A 341 3.36 21.29 17.02
CA ASN A 341 3.56 21.11 15.56
C ASN A 341 4.51 22.18 15.00
N LEU A 342 5.34 21.82 14.03
CA LEU A 342 6.24 22.73 13.34
C LEU A 342 5.74 23.06 11.94
N PHE A 343 5.88 24.33 11.56
CA PHE A 343 5.47 24.85 10.26
C PHE A 343 6.64 25.55 9.58
N THR A 344 7.07 25.02 8.43
CA THR A 344 8.13 25.58 7.58
C THR A 344 7.55 25.88 6.21
N ASN A 345 7.67 27.14 5.75
CA ASN A 345 7.15 27.58 4.44
C ASN A 345 5.67 27.19 4.18
N VAL A 346 4.83 27.23 5.21
CA VAL A 346 3.40 26.94 5.04
C VAL A 346 2.62 28.18 4.60
N THR A 347 1.58 27.97 3.81
CA THR A 347 0.65 29.04 3.39
C THR A 347 -0.74 28.81 3.97
N TRP A 348 -1.40 29.89 4.38
CA TRP A 348 -2.78 29.87 4.90
C TRP A 348 -3.64 30.72 3.99
N THR A 349 -4.68 30.14 3.41
CA THR A 349 -5.67 30.89 2.64
C THR A 349 -6.69 31.54 3.59
N THR A 350 -7.41 32.55 3.10
CA THR A 350 -8.50 33.15 3.88
C THR A 350 -9.66 32.15 3.94
N PRO A 351 -10.10 31.71 5.13
CA PRO A 351 -11.27 30.83 5.25
C PRO A 351 -12.52 31.48 4.65
N GLY A 352 -13.35 30.68 3.99
CA GLY A 352 -14.68 31.09 3.54
C GLY A 352 -15.65 31.34 4.71
N THR A 353 -16.86 31.76 4.37
CA THR A 353 -17.93 31.96 5.37
C THR A 353 -18.23 30.65 6.10
N GLY A 354 -18.10 30.64 7.43
CA GLY A 354 -18.37 29.45 8.27
C GLY A 354 -17.19 28.48 8.38
N GLU A 355 -16.11 28.73 7.65
CA GLU A 355 -14.89 27.93 7.69
C GLU A 355 -13.88 28.49 8.69
N VAL A 356 -13.01 27.63 9.21
CA VAL A 356 -11.97 28.02 10.18
C VAL A 356 -10.64 27.33 9.89
N SER A 357 -9.54 27.99 10.25
CA SER A 357 -8.18 27.47 10.16
C SER A 357 -7.46 27.64 11.49
N ALA A 358 -6.59 26.70 11.87
CA ALA A 358 -5.80 26.83 13.10
C ALA A 358 -4.80 28.00 13.03
N GLY A 359 -4.37 28.36 11.82
CA GLY A 359 -3.42 29.44 11.57
C GLY A 359 -2.03 29.19 12.17
N ALA A 360 -1.14 30.16 12.02
CA ALA A 360 0.24 30.05 12.54
C ALA A 360 0.30 29.92 14.07
N THR A 361 -0.73 30.36 14.80
CA THR A 361 -0.78 30.24 16.27
C THR A 361 -1.22 28.86 16.74
N GLN A 362 -1.75 28.01 15.84
CA GLN A 362 -2.24 26.67 16.16
C GLN A 362 -3.18 26.67 17.38
N THR A 363 -4.14 27.58 17.43
CA THR A 363 -4.99 27.72 18.63
C THR A 363 -5.92 26.51 18.75
N PRO A 364 -5.88 25.77 19.88
CA PRO A 364 -6.83 24.68 20.15
C PRO A 364 -8.27 25.18 20.16
N THR A 365 -9.18 24.33 19.68
CA THR A 365 -10.63 24.55 19.65
C THR A 365 -11.41 23.49 20.43
N SER A 366 -10.75 22.41 20.84
CA SER A 366 -11.24 21.43 21.82
C SER A 366 -10.16 21.10 22.86
N ASP A 367 -10.54 20.37 23.89
CA ASP A 367 -9.68 19.81 24.94
C ASP A 367 -9.56 18.27 24.82
N TYR A 368 -9.94 17.72 23.67
CA TYR A 368 -9.90 16.28 23.40
C TYR A 368 -8.51 15.69 23.61
N VAL A 369 -8.48 14.52 24.27
CA VAL A 369 -7.27 13.71 24.51
C VAL A 369 -7.57 12.23 24.27
N VAL A 370 -6.52 11.47 23.95
CA VAL A 370 -6.65 10.04 23.66
C VAL A 370 -6.63 9.17 24.92
N PRO A 371 -7.26 7.98 24.90
CA PRO A 371 -7.37 7.11 26.06
C PRO A 371 -6.23 6.09 26.22
N TYR A 372 -5.26 6.05 25.31
CA TYR A 372 -4.13 5.11 25.32
C TYR A 372 -2.80 5.81 25.64
N SER A 373 -1.80 5.02 26.01
CA SER A 373 -0.43 5.51 26.22
C SER A 373 0.34 5.53 24.90
N TYR A 374 1.18 6.54 24.73
CA TYR A 374 2.04 6.75 23.57
C TYR A 374 3.23 7.61 23.99
N THR A 375 4.28 7.63 23.18
CA THR A 375 5.46 8.48 23.39
C THR A 375 5.55 9.46 22.23
N LEU A 376 5.65 10.75 22.55
CA LEU A 376 5.86 11.79 21.54
C LEU A 376 7.35 11.98 21.27
N MET A 377 7.75 11.79 20.02
CA MET A 377 9.04 12.25 19.54
C MET A 377 9.06 13.79 19.50
N PRO A 378 10.19 14.44 19.84
CA PRO A 378 10.32 15.88 19.64
C PRO A 378 10.09 16.26 18.18
N ALA A 379 9.28 17.29 17.91
CA ALA A 379 8.91 17.66 16.55
C ALA A 379 10.11 17.98 15.63
N ALA A 380 11.25 18.40 16.20
CA ALA A 380 12.48 18.66 15.45
C ALA A 380 13.08 17.39 14.82
N ASP A 381 12.88 16.23 15.44
CA ASP A 381 13.48 14.96 15.01
C ASP A 381 12.57 14.19 14.04
N VAL A 382 11.27 14.50 14.04
CA VAL A 382 10.22 13.82 13.27
C VAL A 382 10.55 13.73 11.79
N LYS A 383 10.99 14.82 11.15
CA LYS A 383 11.29 14.81 9.71
C LYS A 383 12.36 13.77 9.38
N ALA A 384 13.48 13.78 10.11
CA ALA A 384 14.59 12.87 9.85
C ALA A 384 14.19 11.42 10.09
N HIS A 385 13.51 11.15 11.20
CA HIS A 385 13.03 9.82 11.55
C HIS A 385 12.02 9.29 10.53
N VAL A 386 10.99 10.06 10.20
CA VAL A 386 9.95 9.63 9.25
C VAL A 386 10.51 9.36 7.86
N ILE A 387 11.45 10.18 7.36
CA ILE A 387 12.11 9.91 6.07
C ILE A 387 12.93 8.61 6.12
N ALA A 388 13.56 8.31 7.26
CA ALA A 388 14.39 7.12 7.43
C ALA A 388 13.55 5.84 7.60
N SER A 389 12.38 5.94 8.23
CA SER A 389 11.64 4.79 8.75
C SER A 389 10.29 4.52 8.07
N ALA A 390 9.66 5.49 7.39
CA ALA A 390 8.38 5.24 6.74
C ALA A 390 8.52 4.49 5.40
N GLY A 391 7.51 3.69 5.05
CA GLY A 391 7.42 2.93 3.81
C GLY A 391 7.93 1.48 3.91
N VAL A 392 8.03 0.83 2.75
CA VAL A 392 8.43 -0.57 2.63
C VAL A 392 9.93 -0.80 2.87
N GLY A 393 10.30 -2.04 3.20
CA GLY A 393 11.68 -2.47 3.43
C GLY A 393 12.29 -1.97 4.75
N LYS A 394 11.45 -1.58 5.71
CA LYS A 394 11.87 -0.98 7.00
C LYS A 394 11.61 -1.87 8.21
N ILE A 395 10.69 -2.81 8.08
CA ILE A 395 10.44 -3.81 9.11
C ILE A 395 11.54 -4.87 9.10
N ASP A 396 11.97 -5.32 10.27
CA ASP A 396 12.97 -6.37 10.37
C ASP A 396 12.36 -7.73 9.97
N GLN A 397 12.85 -8.27 8.86
CA GLN A 397 12.54 -9.61 8.39
C GLN A 397 13.77 -10.52 8.40
N THR A 398 14.85 -10.10 9.08
CA THR A 398 16.05 -10.92 9.20
C THR A 398 15.73 -12.21 9.94
N GLY A 399 16.07 -13.35 9.32
CA GLY A 399 15.74 -14.68 9.86
C GLY A 399 14.29 -15.11 9.66
N LEU A 400 13.43 -14.30 9.03
CA LEU A 400 12.10 -14.75 8.62
C LEU A 400 12.24 -15.84 7.54
N THR A 401 11.74 -17.03 7.85
CA THR A 401 11.61 -18.12 6.88
C THR A 401 10.14 -18.20 6.47
N ILE A 402 9.86 -17.89 5.21
CA ILE A 402 8.51 -18.03 4.64
C ILE A 402 8.37 -19.39 3.93
N PRO A 403 7.17 -19.98 3.88
CA PRO A 403 6.90 -21.12 3.01
C PRO A 403 7.18 -20.78 1.54
N ASP A 404 7.47 -21.78 0.72
CA ASP A 404 7.48 -21.59 -0.74
C ASP A 404 6.11 -21.05 -1.20
N PRO A 405 6.05 -20.22 -2.25
CA PRO A 405 4.78 -19.78 -2.82
C PRO A 405 3.89 -20.99 -3.12
N VAL A 406 2.70 -21.00 -2.52
CA VAL A 406 1.74 -22.08 -2.72
C VAL A 406 0.60 -21.59 -3.60
N THR A 407 0.25 -22.40 -4.59
CA THR A 407 -1.11 -22.42 -5.14
C THR A 407 -1.90 -23.36 -4.22
N PRO A 408 -2.84 -22.87 -3.40
CA PRO A 408 -3.48 -23.70 -2.37
C PRO A 408 -4.08 -24.99 -2.95
N GLU A 409 -3.61 -26.15 -2.47
CA GLU A 409 -4.17 -27.45 -2.87
C GLU A 409 -5.61 -27.58 -2.36
N GLY A 410 -6.56 -27.75 -3.28
CA GLY A 410 -7.99 -27.89 -2.98
C GLY A 410 -8.90 -27.02 -3.86
N ASP A 411 -8.32 -26.02 -4.52
CA ASP A 411 -8.99 -25.21 -5.53
C ASP A 411 -8.01 -24.97 -6.69
N LEU A 412 -7.89 -25.95 -7.59
CA LEU A 412 -7.67 -25.60 -8.99
C LEU A 412 -8.95 -24.86 -9.41
N GLY A 413 -9.08 -23.60 -8.99
CA GLY A 413 -10.19 -22.74 -9.40
C GLY A 413 -10.29 -22.88 -10.90
N GLU A 414 -11.51 -23.04 -11.42
CA GLU A 414 -11.73 -23.45 -12.80
C GLU A 414 -10.70 -22.78 -13.71
N PRO A 415 -10.02 -23.55 -14.59
CA PRO A 415 -9.02 -22.98 -15.49
C PRO A 415 -9.62 -21.72 -16.09
N GLU A 416 -8.86 -20.62 -16.03
CA GLU A 416 -9.31 -19.33 -16.55
C GLU A 416 -9.86 -19.58 -17.96
N ALA A 417 -11.03 -19.05 -18.28
CA ALA A 417 -11.59 -19.32 -19.60
C ALA A 417 -10.59 -18.82 -20.67
N PRO A 418 -10.43 -19.53 -21.79
CA PRO A 418 -9.57 -19.06 -22.88
C PRO A 418 -9.98 -17.66 -23.33
N VAL A 419 -9.02 -16.74 -23.44
CA VAL A 419 -9.28 -15.35 -23.84
C VAL A 419 -9.64 -15.25 -25.32
N GLN A 420 -10.88 -15.58 -25.69
CA GLN A 420 -11.34 -15.62 -27.08
C GLN A 420 -12.01 -14.31 -27.49
N GLY A 421 -11.76 -13.84 -28.71
CA GLY A 421 -12.24 -12.54 -29.20
C GLY A 421 -11.84 -12.28 -30.65
N ASP A 422 -12.03 -11.05 -31.14
CA ASP A 422 -11.50 -10.64 -32.45
C ASP A 422 -9.96 -10.63 -32.43
N VAL A 423 -9.33 -10.77 -33.60
CA VAL A 423 -7.86 -10.77 -33.77
C VAL A 423 -7.26 -9.36 -33.81
N SER A 424 -8.08 -8.33 -33.63
CA SER A 424 -7.64 -6.95 -33.51
C SER A 424 -6.78 -6.73 -32.26
N LEU A 425 -5.89 -5.75 -32.33
CA LEU A 425 -5.07 -5.38 -31.17
C LEU A 425 -5.94 -4.59 -30.17
N PRO A 426 -5.83 -4.85 -28.85
CA PRO A 426 -4.88 -5.78 -28.23
C PRO A 426 -5.29 -7.24 -28.37
N TYR A 427 -4.33 -8.07 -28.77
CA TYR A 427 -4.47 -9.53 -28.81
C TYR A 427 -3.78 -10.13 -27.59
N THR A 428 -4.46 -11.02 -26.85
CA THR A 428 -3.93 -11.62 -25.62
C THR A 428 -4.13 -13.13 -25.58
N GLU A 429 -3.27 -13.80 -24.82
CA GLU A 429 -3.28 -15.24 -24.62
C GLU A 429 -2.77 -15.59 -23.21
N ASN A 430 -3.59 -16.31 -22.46
CA ASN A 430 -3.35 -16.75 -21.08
C ASN A 430 -3.04 -18.26 -20.96
N PHE A 431 -2.85 -18.95 -22.08
CA PHE A 431 -2.50 -20.37 -22.16
C PHE A 431 -3.44 -21.32 -21.41
N ALA A 432 -4.72 -20.94 -21.26
CA ALA A 432 -5.80 -21.69 -20.63
C ALA A 432 -6.14 -23.06 -21.27
N ALA A 433 -5.44 -23.46 -22.33
CA ALA A 433 -5.63 -24.75 -22.96
C ALA A 433 -5.38 -25.89 -21.97
N THR A 434 -6.17 -26.97 -22.10
CA THR A 434 -6.03 -28.12 -21.18
C THR A 434 -4.73 -28.89 -21.36
N ASP A 435 -4.18 -28.85 -22.57
CA ASP A 435 -2.90 -29.45 -22.95
C ASP A 435 -2.42 -28.85 -24.28
N ALA A 436 -1.22 -29.24 -24.73
CA ALA A 436 -0.68 -28.78 -26.00
C ALA A 436 -1.53 -29.19 -27.23
N ALA A 437 -2.20 -30.35 -27.19
CA ALA A 437 -3.02 -30.77 -28.32
C ALA A 437 -4.28 -29.89 -28.46
N ASN A 438 -4.88 -29.50 -27.34
CA ASN A 438 -5.96 -28.53 -27.29
C ASN A 438 -5.46 -27.15 -27.76
N PHE A 439 -4.34 -26.65 -27.24
CA PHE A 439 -3.77 -25.34 -27.61
C PHE A 439 -3.55 -25.17 -29.11
N PHE A 440 -3.03 -26.20 -29.78
CA PHE A 440 -2.79 -26.19 -31.23
C PHE A 440 -4.02 -26.58 -32.07
N SER A 441 -5.21 -26.68 -31.45
CA SER A 441 -6.45 -27.01 -32.14
C SER A 441 -7.28 -25.77 -32.42
N ALA A 442 -8.05 -25.82 -33.51
CA ALA A 442 -9.05 -24.79 -33.83
C ALA A 442 -10.13 -24.68 -32.74
N ALA A 443 -10.38 -25.76 -32.00
CA ALA A 443 -11.36 -25.79 -30.90
C ALA A 443 -10.92 -24.96 -29.69
N TYR A 444 -9.62 -24.72 -29.52
CA TYR A 444 -9.11 -23.77 -28.54
C TYR A 444 -9.19 -22.34 -29.08
N ARG A 445 -8.60 -22.11 -30.26
CA ARG A 445 -8.69 -20.84 -30.98
C ARG A 445 -8.33 -21.05 -32.45
N ASP A 446 -9.16 -20.56 -33.34
CA ASP A 446 -8.87 -20.52 -34.76
C ASP A 446 -8.50 -19.09 -35.22
N ILE A 447 -8.13 -18.92 -36.48
CA ILE A 447 -7.67 -17.63 -37.05
C ILE A 447 -8.72 -16.50 -37.01
N THR A 448 -9.96 -16.75 -36.59
CA THR A 448 -10.95 -15.71 -36.30
C THR A 448 -10.81 -15.13 -34.89
N GLY A 449 -9.94 -15.73 -34.07
CA GLY A 449 -9.69 -15.36 -32.67
C GLY A 449 -10.64 -16.03 -31.67
N SER A 450 -11.59 -16.84 -32.15
CA SER A 450 -12.53 -17.62 -31.32
C SER A 450 -12.34 -19.13 -31.50
N ALA A 451 -12.91 -19.94 -30.61
CA ALA A 451 -13.01 -21.38 -30.83
C ALA A 451 -13.82 -21.68 -32.10
N GLY A 452 -13.28 -22.55 -32.96
CA GLY A 452 -13.88 -22.84 -34.24
C GLY A 452 -13.34 -24.11 -34.90
N THR A 453 -13.46 -24.14 -36.21
CA THR A 453 -13.08 -25.31 -37.04
C THR A 453 -12.18 -24.92 -38.22
N SER A 454 -11.78 -23.66 -38.31
CA SER A 454 -10.89 -23.18 -39.37
C SER A 454 -9.42 -23.45 -39.02
N THR A 455 -8.48 -22.78 -39.69
CA THR A 455 -7.04 -22.93 -39.40
C THR A 455 -6.79 -22.55 -37.92
N PRO A 456 -6.11 -23.39 -37.12
CA PRO A 456 -5.75 -23.05 -35.75
C PRO A 456 -4.95 -21.75 -35.66
N MET A 457 -5.22 -20.95 -34.62
CA MET A 457 -4.50 -19.70 -34.35
C MET A 457 -3.02 -19.96 -34.07
N TYR A 458 -2.74 -21.01 -33.30
CA TYR A 458 -1.38 -21.41 -32.92
C TYR A 458 -0.94 -22.60 -33.75
N HIS A 459 0.30 -22.58 -34.22
CA HIS A 459 0.89 -23.73 -34.89
C HIS A 459 2.31 -24.00 -34.40
N ARG A 460 2.54 -25.23 -33.96
CA ARG A 460 3.87 -25.74 -33.61
C ARG A 460 4.66 -26.04 -34.87
N VAL A 461 5.55 -25.14 -35.24
CA VAL A 461 6.41 -25.30 -36.41
C VAL A 461 7.51 -26.35 -36.14
N THR A 462 8.12 -26.33 -34.96
CA THR A 462 9.10 -27.34 -34.55
C THR A 462 9.27 -27.40 -33.03
N GLY A 463 10.06 -28.37 -32.57
CA GLY A 463 10.43 -28.60 -31.17
C GLY A 463 9.30 -29.10 -30.29
N THR A 464 9.53 -29.04 -28.98
CA THR A 464 8.60 -29.54 -27.98
C THR A 464 7.90 -28.35 -27.32
N VAL A 465 6.57 -28.42 -27.27
CA VAL A 465 5.73 -27.43 -26.59
C VAL A 465 4.76 -28.17 -25.71
N GLU A 466 4.67 -27.74 -24.46
CA GLU A 466 3.72 -28.23 -23.47
C GLU A 466 2.89 -27.07 -22.91
N ILE A 467 1.68 -27.38 -22.46
CA ILE A 467 0.85 -26.45 -21.70
C ILE A 467 0.66 -27.07 -20.32
N ASN A 468 1.18 -26.39 -19.31
CA ASN A 468 1.13 -26.84 -17.92
C ASN A 468 0.74 -25.64 -17.06
N ALA A 469 -0.25 -25.80 -16.18
CA ALA A 469 -0.70 -24.75 -15.27
C ALA A 469 -0.96 -23.38 -15.94
N GLN A 470 -1.55 -23.38 -17.15
CA GLN A 470 -1.80 -22.18 -17.96
C GLN A 470 -0.53 -21.44 -18.39
N GLN A 471 0.54 -22.18 -18.68
CA GLN A 471 1.81 -21.63 -19.13
C GLN A 471 2.29 -22.35 -20.39
N LEU A 472 2.98 -21.61 -21.25
CA LEU A 472 3.58 -22.12 -22.47
C LEU A 472 5.05 -22.52 -22.23
N ASP A 473 5.31 -23.82 -22.11
CA ASP A 473 6.69 -24.34 -22.08
C ASP A 473 7.19 -24.58 -23.51
N MET A 474 8.28 -23.92 -23.87
CA MET A 474 8.93 -24.04 -25.18
C MET A 474 10.36 -24.55 -25.05
N THR A 475 10.58 -25.82 -25.42
CA THR A 475 11.92 -26.43 -25.47
C THR A 475 12.39 -26.63 -26.90
N GLY A 476 13.41 -25.87 -27.31
CA GLY A 476 13.94 -25.89 -28.68
C GLY A 476 12.87 -25.69 -29.75
N ALA A 477 11.81 -24.94 -29.41
CA ALA A 477 10.57 -24.90 -30.14
C ALA A 477 10.37 -23.63 -30.96
N ARG A 478 9.42 -23.71 -31.88
CA ARG A 478 8.96 -22.57 -32.68
C ARG A 478 7.45 -22.64 -32.84
N VAL A 479 6.77 -21.57 -32.46
CA VAL A 479 5.30 -21.48 -32.47
C VAL A 479 4.91 -20.22 -33.24
N SER A 480 4.12 -20.37 -34.30
CA SER A 480 3.53 -19.24 -35.01
C SER A 480 2.13 -18.93 -34.50
N ILE A 481 1.79 -17.65 -34.44
CA ILE A 481 0.53 -17.10 -33.94
C ILE A 481 -0.11 -16.31 -35.08
N GLY A 482 -1.28 -16.76 -35.54
CA GLY A 482 -2.07 -16.10 -36.58
C GLY A 482 -1.66 -16.43 -38.01
N ASN A 483 -0.84 -17.45 -38.26
CA ASN A 483 -0.45 -17.84 -39.61
C ASN A 483 -1.55 -18.67 -40.28
N THR A 484 -2.11 -18.17 -41.38
CA THR A 484 -3.18 -18.82 -42.17
C THR A 484 -2.68 -19.99 -43.03
N THR A 485 -1.37 -20.06 -43.30
CA THR A 485 -0.74 -21.14 -44.10
C THR A 485 0.46 -21.77 -43.37
N PRO A 486 0.27 -22.30 -42.16
CA PRO A 486 1.39 -22.64 -41.29
C PRO A 486 2.27 -23.80 -41.79
N SER A 487 1.74 -24.64 -42.69
CA SER A 487 2.48 -25.72 -43.35
C SER A 487 3.39 -25.25 -44.48
N VAL A 488 3.30 -23.97 -44.88
CA VAL A 488 4.13 -23.38 -45.94
C VAL A 488 5.25 -22.58 -45.28
N SER A 489 6.50 -22.94 -45.57
CA SER A 489 7.64 -22.16 -45.10
C SER A 489 7.70 -20.81 -45.80
N THR A 490 7.88 -19.74 -45.04
CA THR A 490 8.14 -18.41 -45.60
C THR A 490 9.49 -18.38 -46.30
N THR A 491 9.63 -17.48 -47.26
CA THR A 491 10.88 -17.28 -48.01
C THR A 491 11.16 -15.79 -48.20
N GLY A 492 12.43 -15.43 -48.40
CA GLY A 492 12.78 -14.05 -48.77
C GLY A 492 12.25 -13.60 -50.15
N ALA A 493 11.62 -14.50 -50.90
CA ALA A 493 10.98 -14.20 -52.19
C ALA A 493 9.47 -13.95 -52.08
N ASP A 494 8.88 -14.09 -50.89
CA ASP A 494 7.45 -13.89 -50.67
C ASP A 494 7.06 -12.43 -50.95
N THR A 495 5.94 -12.23 -51.66
CA THR A 495 5.43 -10.89 -52.00
C THR A 495 4.14 -10.53 -51.25
N THR A 496 3.62 -11.44 -50.45
CA THR A 496 2.39 -11.28 -49.66
C THR A 496 2.56 -11.99 -48.32
N THR A 497 2.01 -11.41 -47.25
CA THR A 497 1.99 -12.02 -45.92
C THR A 497 0.77 -12.93 -45.75
N THR A 498 0.83 -13.85 -44.79
CA THR A 498 -0.19 -14.89 -44.58
C THR A 498 -0.73 -14.86 -43.15
N GLY A 499 -0.73 -13.70 -42.50
CA GLY A 499 -1.17 -13.55 -41.13
C GLY A 499 -2.53 -12.87 -40.98
N VAL A 500 -3.02 -12.83 -39.73
CA VAL A 500 -4.30 -12.20 -39.37
C VAL A 500 -4.18 -10.98 -38.46
N LEU A 501 -2.96 -10.65 -38.02
CA LEU A 501 -2.71 -9.50 -37.15
C LEU A 501 -2.45 -8.25 -38.00
N ASP A 502 -3.10 -7.14 -37.67
CA ASP A 502 -2.75 -5.83 -38.25
C ASP A 502 -1.57 -5.22 -37.47
N LEU A 503 -0.38 -5.36 -38.01
CA LEU A 503 0.87 -4.86 -37.46
C LEU A 503 1.43 -3.70 -38.30
N SER A 504 0.56 -3.02 -39.06
CA SER A 504 0.95 -1.90 -39.95
C SER A 504 1.16 -0.57 -39.22
N ALA A 505 0.84 -0.50 -37.94
CA ALA A 505 1.14 0.59 -37.01
C ALA A 505 2.19 0.14 -35.97
N PRO A 506 2.83 1.07 -35.22
CA PRO A 506 3.67 0.71 -34.08
C PRO A 506 2.96 -0.22 -33.10
N TYR A 507 3.66 -1.25 -32.62
CA TYR A 507 3.11 -2.25 -31.71
C TYR A 507 4.18 -2.79 -30.75
N THR A 508 3.74 -3.37 -29.65
CA THR A 508 4.59 -4.08 -28.68
C THR A 508 4.13 -5.51 -28.50
N VAL A 509 5.07 -6.42 -28.25
CA VAL A 509 4.80 -7.78 -27.77
C VAL A 509 5.25 -7.86 -26.32
N SER A 510 4.33 -8.19 -25.43
CA SER A 510 4.59 -8.37 -23.99
C SER A 510 4.44 -9.84 -23.60
N PHE A 511 5.29 -10.34 -22.72
CA PHE A 511 5.22 -11.70 -22.17
C PHE A 511 5.88 -11.76 -20.79
N LYS A 512 5.36 -12.62 -19.91
CA LYS A 512 5.97 -12.94 -18.62
C LYS A 512 6.87 -14.16 -18.76
N VAL A 513 8.09 -14.06 -18.24
CA VAL A 513 8.99 -15.21 -18.14
C VAL A 513 8.70 -15.91 -16.82
N VAL A 514 8.18 -17.13 -16.87
CA VAL A 514 7.95 -17.93 -15.66
C VAL A 514 9.24 -18.62 -15.22
N SER A 515 9.96 -19.24 -16.16
CA SER A 515 11.25 -19.86 -15.89
C SER A 515 12.07 -20.04 -17.17
N VAL A 516 13.38 -20.24 -17.01
CA VAL A 516 14.31 -20.58 -18.09
C VAL A 516 15.06 -21.86 -17.72
N GLY A 517 15.38 -22.66 -18.73
CA GLY A 517 16.01 -23.96 -18.53
C GLY A 517 16.86 -24.41 -19.72
N GLY A 518 17.42 -25.62 -19.61
CA GLY A 518 18.32 -26.19 -20.60
C GLY A 518 19.66 -25.44 -20.67
N THR A 519 20.12 -25.15 -21.89
CA THR A 519 21.38 -24.43 -22.13
C THR A 519 21.14 -22.93 -22.12
N LEU A 520 21.47 -22.24 -21.03
CA LEU A 520 21.10 -20.83 -20.83
C LEU A 520 21.77 -19.84 -21.80
N THR A 521 22.88 -20.21 -22.45
CA THR A 521 23.51 -19.39 -23.50
C THR A 521 22.75 -19.43 -24.83
N LYS A 522 21.67 -20.22 -24.93
CA LYS A 522 20.77 -20.26 -26.07
C LYS A 522 19.78 -19.10 -26.01
N LYS A 523 19.14 -18.80 -27.13
CA LYS A 523 18.31 -17.61 -27.25
C LYS A 523 16.82 -17.87 -27.29
N PHE A 524 16.06 -16.96 -26.71
CA PHE A 524 14.65 -16.72 -27.01
C PHE A 524 14.53 -15.58 -28.02
N GLN A 525 13.64 -15.72 -29.00
CA GLN A 525 13.55 -14.86 -30.16
C GLN A 525 12.11 -14.67 -30.59
N ILE A 526 11.79 -13.47 -31.08
CA ILE A 526 10.49 -13.15 -31.66
C ILE A 526 10.69 -12.71 -33.11
N TYR A 527 9.87 -13.28 -33.99
CA TYR A 527 9.85 -12.99 -35.40
C TYR A 527 8.47 -12.48 -35.83
N VAL A 528 8.44 -11.72 -36.92
CA VAL A 528 7.23 -11.37 -37.69
C VAL A 528 7.35 -11.95 -39.10
N ASP A 529 6.25 -12.52 -39.61
CA ASP A 529 6.14 -13.12 -40.95
C ASP A 529 7.30 -14.06 -41.32
N ASN A 530 7.73 -14.87 -40.36
CA ASN A 530 8.80 -15.84 -40.54
C ASN A 530 8.57 -17.08 -39.66
N ASN A 531 8.32 -18.22 -40.27
CA ASN A 531 8.18 -19.50 -39.58
C ASN A 531 9.43 -20.40 -39.70
N THR A 532 10.53 -19.90 -40.25
CA THR A 532 11.75 -20.68 -40.47
C THR A 532 12.81 -20.41 -39.39
N SER A 533 14.03 -20.92 -39.62
CA SER A 533 15.17 -20.66 -38.75
C SER A 533 16.07 -19.52 -39.22
N ALA A 534 15.98 -19.13 -40.50
CA ALA A 534 16.79 -18.07 -41.07
C ALA A 534 16.03 -16.75 -41.01
N SER A 535 16.63 -15.73 -40.40
CA SER A 535 15.97 -14.43 -40.25
C SER A 535 15.62 -13.75 -41.57
N GLY A 536 16.27 -14.12 -42.68
CA GLY A 536 15.99 -13.56 -44.01
C GLY A 536 14.84 -14.22 -44.78
N ASP A 537 14.28 -15.32 -44.28
CA ASP A 537 13.19 -16.06 -44.93
C ASP A 537 11.83 -15.41 -44.61
N SER A 538 11.70 -14.15 -45.00
CA SER A 538 10.53 -13.31 -44.78
C SER A 538 10.52 -12.19 -45.81
N ILE A 539 9.34 -11.66 -46.12
CA ILE A 539 9.18 -10.43 -46.90
C ILE A 539 9.91 -9.23 -46.27
N HIS A 540 10.12 -9.26 -44.94
CA HIS A 540 10.84 -8.22 -44.20
C HIS A 540 12.36 -8.42 -44.19
N GLY A 541 12.87 -9.46 -44.86
CA GLY A 541 14.28 -9.83 -44.82
C GLY A 541 14.78 -10.01 -43.38
N GLY A 542 16.03 -9.69 -43.11
CA GLY A 542 16.64 -9.91 -41.78
C GLY A 542 15.95 -9.19 -40.61
N SER A 543 15.18 -8.13 -40.88
CA SER A 543 14.40 -7.38 -39.88
C SER A 543 13.24 -8.20 -39.31
N SER A 544 12.88 -9.32 -39.95
CA SER A 544 11.81 -10.18 -39.47
C SER A 544 12.06 -10.67 -38.04
N ARG A 545 13.33 -10.81 -37.62
CA ARG A 545 13.69 -11.09 -36.21
C ARG A 545 13.99 -9.79 -35.48
N PHE A 546 13.00 -9.26 -34.78
CA PHE A 546 13.11 -8.00 -34.06
C PHE A 546 13.48 -8.16 -32.58
N TYR A 547 13.48 -9.39 -32.04
CA TYR A 547 13.91 -9.69 -30.68
C TYR A 547 14.77 -10.95 -30.62
N SER A 548 15.86 -10.93 -29.84
CA SER A 548 16.78 -12.05 -29.73
C SER A 548 17.73 -11.95 -28.53
N GLU A 549 17.28 -12.42 -27.37
CA GLU A 549 18.06 -12.40 -26.12
C GLU A 549 18.47 -13.81 -25.67
N THR A 550 19.56 -13.91 -24.90
CA THR A 550 19.98 -15.18 -24.30
C THR A 550 19.10 -15.52 -23.09
N LEU A 551 18.87 -16.81 -22.83
CA LEU A 551 17.99 -17.24 -21.74
C LEU A 551 18.53 -16.83 -20.36
N ASP A 552 19.85 -16.76 -20.17
CA ASP A 552 20.48 -16.24 -18.94
C ASP A 552 20.25 -14.73 -18.69
N SER A 553 19.80 -13.98 -19.70
CA SER A 553 19.42 -12.57 -19.56
C SER A 553 17.95 -12.38 -19.20
N LEU A 554 17.15 -13.45 -19.22
CA LEU A 554 15.71 -13.43 -18.94
C LEU A 554 15.44 -13.89 -17.51
N VAL A 555 14.93 -12.98 -16.69
CA VAL A 555 14.67 -13.19 -15.26
C VAL A 555 13.28 -13.80 -15.06
N ALA A 556 13.21 -14.91 -14.34
CA ALA A 556 11.97 -15.53 -13.93
C ALA A 556 11.11 -14.56 -13.08
N GLY A 557 9.81 -14.55 -13.31
CA GLY A 557 8.86 -13.63 -12.69
C GLY A 557 8.71 -12.28 -13.40
N GLN A 558 9.65 -11.89 -14.28
CA GLN A 558 9.64 -10.59 -14.93
C GLN A 558 8.80 -10.58 -16.22
N THR A 559 8.06 -9.49 -16.42
CA THR A 559 7.38 -9.18 -17.69
C THR A 559 8.29 -8.36 -18.59
N TYR A 560 8.41 -8.79 -19.84
CA TYR A 560 9.19 -8.15 -20.89
C TYR A 560 8.25 -7.54 -21.92
N THR A 561 8.44 -6.26 -22.22
CA THR A 561 7.72 -5.56 -23.30
C THR A 561 8.70 -5.19 -24.40
N VAL A 562 8.46 -5.73 -25.59
CA VAL A 562 9.35 -5.63 -26.76
C VAL A 562 8.66 -4.82 -27.85
N THR A 563 9.27 -3.72 -28.26
CA THR A 563 8.81 -2.94 -29.42
C THR A 563 9.02 -3.73 -30.71
N GLY A 564 7.93 -3.97 -31.45
CA GLY A 564 7.97 -4.59 -32.76
C GLY A 564 8.43 -3.61 -33.85
N PHE A 565 8.92 -4.16 -34.95
CA PHE A 565 9.11 -3.39 -36.19
C PHE A 565 7.78 -3.33 -36.94
N THR A 566 7.39 -2.15 -37.45
CA THR A 566 6.16 -1.95 -38.22
C THR A 566 6.11 -2.85 -39.47
N ALA A 567 5.21 -3.83 -39.45
CA ALA A 567 5.09 -4.87 -40.48
C ALA A 567 3.89 -4.56 -41.41
N THR A 568 3.08 -5.57 -41.77
CA THR A 568 1.92 -5.40 -42.65
C THR A 568 0.61 -5.52 -41.87
N ASN A 569 -0.50 -5.21 -42.55
CA ASN A 569 -1.84 -5.35 -41.99
C ASN A 569 -2.37 -6.80 -41.98
N SER A 570 -1.54 -7.77 -42.35
CA SER A 570 -1.88 -9.19 -42.42
C SER A 570 -0.66 -10.03 -42.04
N SER A 571 -0.09 -9.69 -40.89
CA SER A 571 1.14 -10.29 -40.37
C SER A 571 0.84 -11.38 -39.32
N PHE A 572 1.80 -12.28 -39.11
CA PHE A 572 1.78 -13.26 -38.03
C PHE A 572 3.07 -13.17 -37.20
N ILE A 573 3.00 -13.51 -35.92
CA ILE A 573 4.16 -13.54 -35.02
C ILE A 573 4.66 -14.98 -34.86
N THR A 574 5.96 -15.14 -34.65
CA THR A 574 6.55 -16.44 -34.29
C THR A 574 7.46 -16.31 -33.09
N LEU A 575 7.16 -17.07 -32.05
CA LEU A 575 8.02 -17.24 -30.87
C LEU A 575 9.00 -18.39 -31.14
N ARG A 576 10.24 -18.26 -30.70
CA ARG A 576 11.27 -19.28 -30.89
C ARG A 576 12.22 -19.37 -29.71
N THR A 577 12.50 -20.60 -29.32
CA THR A 577 13.62 -20.97 -28.45
C THR A 577 14.62 -21.78 -29.26
N GLU A 578 15.91 -21.45 -29.19
CA GLU A 578 16.94 -22.23 -29.87
C GLU A 578 17.06 -23.66 -29.33
N SER A 579 17.57 -24.57 -30.16
CA SER A 579 17.76 -25.98 -29.78
C SER A 579 18.52 -26.12 -28.46
N SER A 580 18.01 -26.98 -27.59
CA SER A 580 18.50 -27.22 -26.22
C SER A 580 18.31 -26.08 -25.22
N GLY A 581 17.68 -24.97 -25.60
CA GLY A 581 17.16 -23.98 -24.67
C GLY A 581 15.69 -24.26 -24.32
N GLN A 582 15.28 -23.88 -23.11
CA GLN A 582 13.90 -23.97 -22.63
C GLN A 582 13.49 -22.63 -22.02
N ILE A 583 12.26 -22.21 -22.27
CA ILE A 583 11.63 -21.06 -21.64
C ILE A 583 10.16 -21.39 -21.37
N VAL A 584 9.67 -20.99 -20.20
CA VAL A 584 8.25 -21.07 -19.83
C VAL A 584 7.71 -19.66 -19.79
N LEU A 585 6.64 -19.43 -20.56
CA LEU A 585 6.02 -18.12 -20.74
C LEU A 585 4.60 -18.10 -20.21
N ASP A 586 4.17 -16.91 -19.79
CA ASP A 586 2.80 -16.61 -19.41
C ASP A 586 2.41 -15.20 -19.91
N ASP A 587 1.13 -14.83 -19.81
CA ASP A 587 0.60 -13.48 -20.07
C ASP A 587 1.05 -12.87 -21.41
N LEU A 588 0.88 -13.58 -22.52
CA LEU A 588 1.28 -13.08 -23.85
C LEU A 588 0.30 -12.02 -24.35
N SER A 589 0.82 -10.86 -24.75
CA SER A 589 0.02 -9.77 -25.32
C SER A 589 0.70 -9.12 -26.53
N ILE A 590 -0.08 -8.72 -27.52
CA ILE A 590 0.34 -7.89 -28.65
C ILE A 590 -0.56 -6.66 -28.65
N GLN A 591 0.01 -5.47 -28.58
CA GLN A 591 -0.73 -4.21 -28.40
C GLN A 591 -0.26 -3.17 -29.41
N ALA A 592 -1.14 -2.27 -29.82
CA ALA A 592 -0.72 -1.05 -30.50
C ALA A 592 0.12 -0.22 -29.53
N ALA A 593 1.25 0.32 -29.99
CA ALA A 593 2.07 1.22 -29.19
C ALA A 593 1.50 2.64 -29.29
N GLU A 594 1.30 3.30 -28.15
CA GLU A 594 0.82 4.69 -28.04
C GLU A 594 1.84 5.73 -28.55
#